data_AF-A0A520HF84-F1
#
_entry.id   AF-A0A520HF84-F1
#
_cell.length_a   1.000
_cell.length_b   1.000
_cell.length_c   1.000
_cell.angle_alpha   90.00
_cell.angle_beta   90.00
_cell.angle_gamma   90.00
#
_symmetry.space_group_name_H-M   'P 1'
#
loop_
_entity.id
_entity.type
_entity.pdbx_description
1 polymer ?
#
loop_
_entity_poly.entity_id
_entity_poly.type
_entity_poly.pdbx_seq_one_letter_code
_entity_poly.pdbx_strand_id
1 'polypeptide(L)'
;MIRYLIAESETADQREQRRRATGYSSAESFAATLTVITPGAQCDIVRPHEAECTLPGPLGGYNGVFLSGSPLHVYDDKPETRRQLDFMRAVFA
;
A
#
# COMPACT_ATOMS: atom_id res chain seq x y z
N MET A 1 -8.05 -17.70 6.36
CA MET A 1 -8.29 -16.32 6.84
C MET A 1 -8.02 -15.38 5.68
N ILE A 2 -8.88 -14.38 5.46
CA ILE A 2 -8.69 -13.43 4.35
C ILE A 2 -7.51 -12.50 4.67
N ARG A 3 -6.59 -12.35 3.73
CA ARG A 3 -5.42 -11.46 3.86
C ARG A 3 -5.43 -10.45 2.71
N TYR A 4 -5.39 -9.17 3.05
CA TYR A 4 -5.27 -8.07 2.11
C TYR A 4 -3.87 -7.45 2.21
N LEU A 5 -3.34 -7.03 1.06
CA LEU A 5 -2.11 -6.25 0.99
C LEU A 5 -2.46 -4.83 0.59
N ILE A 6 -1.98 -3.84 1.33
CA ILE A 6 -2.16 -2.43 1.04
C ILE A 6 -0.79 -1.86 0.64
N ALA A 7 -0.64 -1.53 -0.64
CA ALA A 7 0.50 -0.83 -1.18
C ALA A 7 0.33 0.67 -0.94
N GLU A 8 1.05 1.20 0.03
CA GLU A 8 1.06 2.63 0.35
C GLU A 8 1.98 3.39 -0.60
N SER A 9 1.44 4.44 -1.22
CA SER A 9 2.15 5.28 -2.19
C SER A 9 2.52 6.66 -1.63
N GLU A 10 2.06 7.00 -0.42
CA GLU A 10 2.41 8.24 0.27
C GLU A 10 3.87 8.20 0.75
N THR A 11 4.60 9.28 0.50
CA THR A 11 5.91 9.49 1.13
C THR A 11 5.76 9.62 2.64
N ALA A 12 6.86 9.47 3.39
CA ALA A 12 6.85 9.61 4.85
C ALA A 12 6.23 10.95 5.32
N ASP A 13 6.58 12.06 4.66
CA ASP A 13 6.06 13.38 4.99
C ASP A 13 4.57 13.53 4.68
N GLN A 14 4.11 13.01 3.54
CA GLN A 14 2.69 13.03 3.16
C GLN A 14 1.84 12.20 4.12
N ARG A 15 2.35 11.03 4.52
CA ARG A 15 1.71 10.14 5.50
C ARG A 15 1.55 10.83 6.84
N GLU A 16 2.61 11.46 7.33
CA GLU A 16 2.61 12.20 8.60
C GLU A 16 1.70 13.42 8.54
N GLN A 17 1.73 14.18 7.44
CA GLN A 17 0.82 15.30 7.22
C GLN A 17 -0.65 14.85 7.27
N ARG A 18 -0.97 13.72 6.62
CA ARG A 18 -2.32 13.16 6.62
C ARG A 18 -2.75 12.66 8.01
N ARG A 19 -1.85 12.00 8.75
CA ARG A 19 -2.11 11.60 10.14
C ARG A 19 -2.43 12.81 11.01
N ARG A 20 -1.67 13.91 10.88
CA ARG A 20 -1.95 15.16 11.60
C ARG A 20 -3.33 15.75 11.26
N ALA A 21 -3.75 15.63 10.00
CA ALA A 21 -5.02 16.18 9.53
C ALA A 21 -6.24 15.28 9.86
N THR A 22 -6.07 13.96 9.89
CA THR A 22 -7.21 13.01 9.90
C THR A 22 -7.13 11.92 10.97
N GLY A 23 -6.01 11.82 11.70
CA GLY A 23 -5.72 10.75 12.65
C GLY A 23 -5.10 9.49 12.02
N TYR A 24 -5.14 9.34 10.69
CA TYR A 24 -4.69 8.13 9.98
C TYR A 24 -3.95 8.47 8.69
N SER A 25 -3.06 7.59 8.24
CA SER A 25 -2.58 7.58 6.86
C SER A 25 -3.66 7.07 5.89
N SER A 26 -3.41 7.17 4.59
CA SER A 26 -4.33 6.58 3.60
C SER A 26 -4.36 5.06 3.75
N ALA A 27 -3.21 4.40 3.94
CA ALA A 27 -3.17 2.95 4.12
C ALA A 27 -3.88 2.51 5.40
N GLU A 28 -3.71 3.24 6.51
CA GLU A 28 -4.40 2.97 7.77
C GLU A 28 -5.93 3.12 7.63
N SER A 29 -6.38 4.12 6.87
CA SER A 29 -7.80 4.29 6.56
C SER A 29 -8.34 3.10 5.76
N PHE A 30 -7.60 2.64 4.74
CA PHE A 30 -7.96 1.43 3.98
C PHE A 30 -8.05 0.20 4.88
N ALA A 31 -7.06 -0.03 5.74
CA ALA A 31 -7.05 -1.19 6.65
C ALA A 31 -8.26 -1.17 7.61
N ALA A 32 -8.58 0.00 8.17
CA ALA A 32 -9.74 0.19 9.03
C ALA A 32 -11.05 -0.12 8.27
N THR A 33 -11.22 0.43 7.07
CA THR A 33 -12.40 0.18 6.24
C THR A 33 -12.53 -1.30 5.83
N LEU A 34 -11.43 -1.94 5.43
CA LEU A 34 -11.44 -3.36 5.03
C LEU A 34 -11.78 -4.29 6.20
N THR A 35 -11.35 -3.96 7.41
CA THR A 35 -11.68 -4.72 8.61
C THR A 35 -13.17 -4.60 8.96
N VAL A 36 -13.80 -3.44 8.68
CA VAL A 36 -15.25 -3.26 8.82
C VAL A 36 -16.02 -4.04 7.76
N ILE A 37 -15.58 -4.00 6.51
CA ILE A 37 -16.23 -4.71 5.39
C ILE A 37 -16.08 -6.22 5.53
N THR A 38 -14.92 -6.70 5.94
CA THR A 38 -14.61 -8.12 6.12
C THR A 38 -14.07 -8.36 7.53
N PRO A 39 -14.95 -8.54 8.53
CA PRO A 39 -14.53 -8.82 9.90
C PRO A 39 -13.60 -10.03 9.98
N GLY A 40 -12.46 -9.85 10.65
CA GLY A 40 -11.43 -10.89 10.77
C GLY A 40 -10.46 -10.98 9.58
N ALA A 41 -10.55 -10.09 8.59
CA ALA A 41 -9.49 -9.91 7.60
C ALA A 41 -8.22 -9.37 8.27
N GLN A 42 -7.07 -9.83 7.79
CA GLN A 42 -5.78 -9.24 8.12
C GLN A 42 -5.33 -8.33 6.99
N CYS A 43 -4.80 -7.16 7.33
CA CYS A 43 -4.24 -6.23 6.37
C CYS A 43 -2.74 -6.06 6.64
N ASP A 44 -1.91 -6.34 5.64
CA ASP A 44 -0.49 -5.97 5.66
C ASP A 44 -0.31 -4.67 4.87
N ILE A 45 0.47 -3.73 5.40
CA ILE A 45 0.80 -2.48 4.71
C ILE A 45 2.26 -2.53 4.26
N VAL A 46 2.51 -2.27 2.98
CA VAL A 46 3.85 -2.23 2.37
C VAL A 46 4.04 -0.93 1.59
N ARG A 47 5.29 -0.54 1.33
CA ARG A 47 5.65 0.74 0.68
C ARG A 47 6.56 0.48 -0.51
N PRO A 48 6.05 -0.12 -1.59
CA PRO A 48 6.89 -0.67 -2.64
C PRO A 48 7.71 0.39 -3.40
N HIS A 49 7.34 1.66 -3.31
CA HIS A 49 8.11 2.77 -3.84
C HIS A 49 9.41 3.07 -3.05
N GLU A 50 9.49 2.67 -1.77
CA GLU A 50 10.66 2.79 -0.91
C GLU A 50 11.67 1.66 -1.21
N ALA A 51 12.97 1.99 -1.25
CA ALA A 51 14.02 1.05 -1.65
C ALA A 51 14.17 -0.15 -0.69
N GLU A 52 13.92 0.06 0.61
CA GLU A 52 14.07 -0.94 1.67
C GLU A 52 12.78 -1.76 1.91
N CYS A 53 11.79 -1.63 1.02
CA CYS A 53 10.51 -2.31 1.18
C CYS A 53 10.68 -3.83 1.04
N THR A 54 10.24 -4.56 2.06
CA THR A 54 10.18 -6.02 2.06
C THR A 54 8.74 -6.47 2.18
N LEU A 55 8.41 -7.60 1.53
CA LEU A 55 7.08 -8.18 1.65
C LEU A 55 7.02 -9.13 2.85
N PRO A 56 5.95 -9.08 3.67
CA PRO A 56 5.80 -10.00 4.80
C PRO A 56 5.52 -11.45 4.36
N GLY A 57 5.19 -11.66 3.08
CA GLY A 57 4.98 -12.97 2.48
C GLY A 57 4.89 -12.89 0.96
N PRO A 58 4.72 -14.04 0.27
CA PRO A 58 4.57 -14.07 -1.19
C PRO A 58 3.28 -13.38 -1.63
N LEU A 59 3.31 -12.70 -2.78
CA LEU A 59 2.16 -11.97 -3.33
C LEU A 59 0.94 -12.87 -3.57
N GLY A 60 1.16 -14.10 -4.04
CA GLY A 60 0.08 -15.09 -4.24
C GLY A 60 -0.60 -15.55 -2.93
N GLY A 61 -0.09 -15.15 -1.76
CA GLY A 61 -0.71 -15.42 -0.46
C GLY A 61 -1.79 -14.42 -0.05
N TYR A 62 -2.05 -13.38 -0.85
CA TYR A 62 -3.06 -12.35 -0.57
C TYR A 62 -4.32 -12.55 -1.41
N ASN A 63 -5.48 -12.26 -0.83
CA ASN A 63 -6.78 -12.32 -1.47
C ASN A 63 -7.15 -11.04 -2.21
N GLY A 64 -6.42 -9.95 -1.97
CA GLY A 64 -6.63 -8.67 -2.63
C GLY A 64 -5.46 -7.73 -2.35
N VAL A 65 -5.15 -6.90 -3.35
CA VAL A 65 -4.13 -5.85 -3.25
C VAL A 65 -4.80 -4.49 -3.49
N PHE A 66 -4.55 -3.54 -2.59
CA PHE A 66 -5.10 -2.19 -2.63
C PHE A 66 -3.96 -1.19 -2.75
N LEU A 67 -4.05 -0.26 -3.70
CA LEU A 67 -3.13 0.87 -3.80
C LEU A 67 -3.74 2.05 -3.03
N SER A 68 -3.16 2.42 -1.89
CA SER A 68 -3.68 3.53 -1.07
C SER A 68 -3.02 4.85 -1.49
N GLY A 69 -3.83 5.83 -1.87
CA GLY A 69 -3.38 7.10 -2.43
C GLY A 69 -2.76 6.94 -3.83
N SER A 70 -2.43 8.05 -4.47
CA SER A 70 -1.63 8.06 -5.71
C SER A 70 -0.86 9.39 -5.91
N PRO A 71 -0.06 9.85 -4.93
CA PRO A 71 0.77 11.03 -5.12
C PRO A 71 1.93 10.77 -6.09
N LEU A 72 2.29 9.50 -6.31
CA LEU A 72 3.28 9.10 -7.30
C LEU A 72 2.70 9.22 -8.71
N HIS A 73 3.18 10.23 -9.44
CA HIS A 73 2.86 10.41 -10.84
C HIS A 73 3.63 9.41 -11.70
N VAL A 74 2.96 8.36 -12.19
CA VAL A 74 3.60 7.27 -12.97
C VAL A 74 4.22 7.71 -14.30
N TYR A 75 3.88 8.91 -14.78
CA TYR A 75 4.52 9.52 -15.96
C TYR A 75 5.88 10.17 -15.63
N ASP A 76 6.16 10.46 -14.35
CA ASP A 76 7.46 10.90 -13.91
C ASP A 76 8.37 9.68 -13.76
N ASP A 77 9.38 9.57 -14.63
CA ASP A 77 10.30 8.44 -14.63
C ASP A 77 11.38 8.60 -13.54
N LYS A 78 11.05 8.14 -12.33
CA LYS A 78 11.88 8.23 -11.12
C LYS A 78 12.07 6.84 -10.50
N PRO A 79 13.11 6.61 -9.69
CA PRO A 79 13.34 5.30 -9.07
C PRO A 79 12.15 4.77 -8.27
N GLU A 80 11.46 5.64 -7.53
CA GLU A 80 10.29 5.29 -6.73
C GLU A 80 9.06 4.92 -7.57
N THR A 81 8.85 5.58 -8.72
CA THR A 81 7.75 5.26 -9.64
C THR A 81 8.01 3.95 -10.39
N ARG A 82 9.26 3.70 -10.80
CA ARG A 82 9.67 2.41 -11.39
C ARG A 82 9.44 1.25 -10.42
N ARG A 83 9.91 1.36 -9.17
CA ARG A 83 9.69 0.32 -8.15
C ARG A 83 8.20 0.06 -7.89
N GLN A 84 7.39 1.12 -7.81
CA GLN A 84 5.94 0.99 -7.67
C GLN A 84 5.32 0.26 -8.86
N LEU A 85 5.71 0.59 -10.09
CA LEU A 85 5.20 -0.06 -11.31
C LEU A 85 5.62 -1.54 -11.38
N ASP A 86 6.87 -1.85 -11.07
CA ASP A 86 7.38 -3.21 -11.08
C ASP A 86 6.68 -4.07 -10.03
N PHE A 87 6.43 -3.52 -8.84
CA PHE A 87 5.61 -4.17 -7.82
C PHE A 87 4.18 -4.43 -8.32
N MET A 88 3.50 -3.42 -8.90
CA MET A 88 2.14 -3.59 -9.38
C MET A 88 2.04 -4.59 -10.54
N ARG A 89 3.07 -4.69 -11.39
CA ARG A 89 3.16 -5.74 -12.41
C ARG A 89 3.31 -7.13 -11.79
N ALA A 90 4.15 -7.26 -10.75
CA ALA A 90 4.36 -8.52 -10.04
C ALA A 90 3.09 -9.02 -9.30
N VAL A 91 2.14 -8.14 -8.96
CA VAL A 91 0.84 -8.53 -8.39
C VAL A 91 -0.02 -9.35 -9.37
N PHE A 92 0.16 -9.16 -10.68
CA PHE A 92 -0.63 -9.83 -11.73
C PHE A 92 0.12 -10.94 -12.46
N ALA A 93 1.36 -11.23 -12.07
CA ALA A 93 2.19 -12.28 -12.66
C ALA A 93 1.89 -13.65 -12.02
#